data_AF-A0A976LJ05-F1
#
_entry.id   AF-A0A976LJ05-F1
#
_cell.length_a   1.000
_cell.length_b   1.000
_cell.length_c   1.000
_cell.angle_alpha   90.00
_cell.angle_beta   90.00
_cell.angle_gamma   90.00
#
_symmetry.space_group_name_H-M   'P 1'
#
loop_
_entity.id
_entity.type
_entity.pdbx_description
1 polymer ?
#
loop_
_entity_poly.entity_id
_entity_poly.type
_entity_poly.pdbx_seq_one_letter_code
_entity_poly.pdbx_strand_id
1 'polypeptide(L)' 'AAMKTCLANIQNGNYAKQFILEGRTNYPEMTARRRLNAAHPIEQVGGQLRAMMPWIAKNKLVDQSKN' A
#
# COMPACT_ATOMS: atom_id res chain seq x y z
N ALA A 1 9.16 -20.71 -6.03
CA ALA A 1 10.12 -19.59 -5.89
C ALA A 1 9.44 -18.26 -6.25
N ALA A 2 8.67 -17.67 -5.33
CA ALA A 2 7.86 -16.48 -5.62
C ALA A 2 8.71 -15.24 -6.00
N MET A 3 9.81 -15.01 -5.28
CA MET A 3 10.71 -13.87 -5.54
C MET A 3 11.36 -13.92 -6.92
N LYS A 4 11.75 -15.12 -7.40
CA LYS A 4 12.33 -15.30 -8.74
C LYS A 4 11.30 -14.99 -9.83
N THR A 5 10.04 -15.39 -9.64
CA THR A 5 8.94 -15.06 -10.55
C THR A 5 8.66 -13.57 -10.58
N CYS A 6 8.64 -12.89 -9.42
CA CYS A 6 8.50 -11.43 -9.36
C CYS A 6 9.63 -10.73 -10.13
N LEU A 7 10.88 -11.15 -9.91
CA LEU A 7 12.03 -10.60 -10.64
C LEU A 7 11.91 -10.79 -12.15
N ALA A 8 11.52 -11.98 -12.60
CA ALA A 8 11.29 -12.26 -14.01
C ALA A 8 10.21 -11.34 -14.61
N ASN A 9 9.09 -11.12 -13.89
CA ASN A 9 8.00 -10.24 -14.30
C ASN A 9 8.39 -8.75 -14.35
N ILE A 10 9.35 -8.34 -13.52
CA ILE A 10 9.94 -7.00 -13.58
C ILE A 10 10.85 -6.90 -14.82
N GLN A 11 11.77 -7.86 -14.97
CA GLN A 11 12.77 -7.86 -16.04
C GLN A 11 12.18 -7.97 -17.44
N ASN A 12 11.11 -8.74 -17.62
CA ASN A 12 10.42 -8.87 -18.90
C ASN A 12 9.38 -7.76 -19.17
N GLY A 13 9.21 -6.81 -18.24
CA GLY A 13 8.30 -5.67 -18.39
C GLY A 13 6.81 -5.98 -18.17
N ASN A 14 6.43 -7.22 -17.85
CA ASN A 14 5.03 -7.59 -17.60
C ASN A 14 4.42 -6.76 -16.46
N TYR A 15 5.19 -6.56 -15.38
CA TYR A 15 4.76 -5.73 -14.25
C TYR A 15 4.47 -4.28 -14.68
N ALA A 16 5.39 -3.66 -15.43
CA ALA A 16 5.23 -2.30 -15.91
C ALA A 16 4.01 -2.15 -16.83
N LYS A 17 3.79 -3.10 -17.73
CA LYS A 17 2.61 -3.12 -18.62
C LYS A 17 1.31 -3.19 -17.84
N GLN A 18 1.22 -4.06 -16.84
CA GLN A 18 0.03 -4.18 -15.97
C GLN A 18 -0.21 -2.90 -15.18
N PHE A 19 0.83 -2.35 -14.55
CA PHE A 19 0.73 -1.14 -13.74
C PHE A 19 0.30 0.09 -14.57
N ILE A 20 0.85 0.26 -15.77
CA ILE A 20 0.45 1.36 -16.67
C ILE A 20 -1.01 1.19 -17.12
N LEU A 21 -1.43 -0.03 -17.45
CA LEU A 21 -2.81 -0.30 -17.83
C LEU A 21 -3.78 0.01 -16.69
N GLU A 22 -3.43 -0.38 -15.47
CA GLU A 22 -4.21 -0.07 -14.27
C GLU A 22 -4.26 1.45 -14.00
N GLY A 23 -3.15 2.15 -14.19
CA GLY A 23 -3.11 3.61 -14.06
C GLY A 23 -4.01 4.33 -15.08
N ARG A 24 -4.11 3.80 -16.30
CA ARG A 24 -5.05 4.31 -17.32
C ARG A 24 -6.52 4.11 -16.92
N THR A 25 -6.83 3.14 -16.08
CA THR A 25 -8.17 2.90 -15.53
C THR A 25 -8.39 3.53 -14.16
N ASN A 26 -7.47 4.41 -13.73
CA ASN A 26 -7.51 5.09 -12.43
C ASN A 26 -7.43 4.14 -11.22
N TYR A 27 -6.59 3.10 -11.33
CA TYR A 27 -6.18 2.24 -10.21
C TYR A 27 -7.30 1.54 -9.41
N PRO A 28 -8.26 0.86 -10.06
CA PRO A 28 -9.38 0.22 -9.36
C PRO A 28 -8.93 -0.93 -8.44
N GLU A 29 -7.96 -1.76 -8.85
CA GLU A 29 -7.49 -2.88 -8.04
C GLU A 29 -6.68 -2.38 -6.85
N MET A 30 -5.73 -1.46 -7.07
CA MET A 30 -4.94 -0.85 -6.01
C MET A 30 -5.83 -0.14 -4.97
N THR A 31 -6.85 0.60 -5.42
CA THR A 31 -7.79 1.26 -4.51
C THR A 31 -8.59 0.24 -3.69
N ALA A 32 -9.11 -0.82 -4.32
CA ALA A 32 -9.81 -1.88 -3.62
C ALA A 32 -8.90 -2.58 -2.60
N ARG A 33 -7.65 -2.88 -2.97
CA ARG A 33 -6.67 -3.53 -2.09
C ARG A 33 -6.30 -2.61 -0.91
N ARG A 34 -6.12 -1.30 -1.12
CA ARG A 34 -5.90 -0.31 -0.05
C ARG A 34 -7.05 -0.29 0.95
N ARG A 35 -8.30 -0.30 0.47
CA ARG A 35 -9.49 -0.37 1.33
C ARG A 35 -9.50 -1.64 2.18
N LEU A 36 -9.22 -2.80 1.57
CA LEU A 36 -9.16 -4.08 2.29
C LEU A 36 -8.03 -4.10 3.33
N ASN A 37 -6.86 -3.57 2.98
CA ASN A 37 -5.73 -3.48 3.90
C ASN A 37 -6.03 -2.58 5.09
N ALA A 38 -6.66 -1.42 4.86
CA ALA A 38 -7.08 -0.51 5.92
C ALA A 38 -8.14 -1.14 6.85
N ALA A 39 -8.99 -2.01 6.30
CA ALA A 39 -9.97 -2.75 7.09
C ALA A 39 -9.36 -3.91 7.89
N HIS A 40 -8.11 -4.31 7.63
CA HIS A 40 -7.49 -5.43 8.33
C HIS A 40 -7.33 -5.13 9.82
N PRO A 41 -7.66 -6.07 10.74
CA PRO A 41 -7.62 -5.82 12.19
C PRO A 41 -6.27 -5.31 12.70
N ILE A 42 -5.17 -5.75 12.08
CA ILE A 42 -3.81 -5.28 12.41
C ILE A 42 -3.66 -3.77 12.28
N GLU A 43 -4.27 -3.16 11.25
CA GLU A 43 -4.19 -1.73 11.01
C GLU A 43 -5.12 -0.96 11.94
N GLN A 44 -6.29 -1.52 12.26
CA GLN A 44 -7.22 -0.92 13.21
C GLN A 44 -6.61 -0.86 14.62
N VAL A 45 -6.16 -2.01 15.14
CA VAL A 45 -5.57 -2.11 16.47
C VAL A 45 -4.22 -1.38 16.51
N GLY A 46 -3.38 -1.55 15.49
CA GLY A 46 -2.10 -0.84 15.39
C GLY A 46 -2.28 0.67 15.35
N GLY A 47 -3.31 1.17 14.65
CA GLY A 47 -3.68 2.58 14.63
C GLY A 47 -4.05 3.13 16.00
N GLN A 48 -4.88 2.40 16.76
CA GLN A 48 -5.26 2.77 18.13
C GLN A 48 -4.05 2.81 19.06
N LEU A 49 -3.21 1.77 19.03
CA LEU A 49 -2.01 1.70 19.86
C LEU A 49 -1.05 2.86 19.55
N ARG A 50 -0.80 3.14 18.27
CA ARG A 50 0.07 4.26 17.86
C ARG A 50 -0.50 5.62 18.26
N ALA A 51 -1.83 5.78 18.31
CA ALA A 51 -2.47 7.02 18.78
C ALA A 51 -2.24 7.27 20.28
N MET A 52 -2.11 6.21 21.08
CA MET A 52 -1.79 6.29 22.51
C MET A 52 -0.31 6.59 22.79
N MET A 53 0.54 6.64 21.76
CA MET A 53 1.99 6.84 21.88
C MET A 53 2.37 8.26 21.45
N PRO A 54 2.35 9.25 22.36
CA PRO A 54 2.57 10.67 22.02
C PRO A 54 3.95 10.94 21.41
N TRP A 55 4.96 10.11 21.71
CA TRP A 55 6.29 10.22 21.12
C TRP A 55 6.35 9.79 19.64
N ILE A 56 5.42 8.95 19.18
CA ILE A 56 5.30 8.55 17.78
C ILE A 56 4.56 9.65 16.99
N ALA A 57 3.48 10.19 17.55
CA ALA A 57 2.70 11.25 16.92
C ALA A 57 3.54 12.52 16.66
N LYS A 58 4.45 12.85 17.58
CA LYS A 58 5.33 14.03 17.48
C LYS A 58 6.29 14.01 16.27
N ASN A 59 6.62 12.83 15.75
CA ASN A 59 7.56 12.65 14.63
C ASN A 59 6.89 12.15 13.34
N LYS A 60 5.58 12.40 13.18
CA LYS A 60 4.83 11.91 12.01
C LYS A 60 5.33 12.62 10.73
N LEU A 61 6.12 11.91 9.91
CA LEU A 61 6.70 12.42 8.66
C LEU A 61 5.68 12.54 7.51
N VAL A 62 4.54 11.86 7.62
CA VAL A 62 3.53 11.77 6.55
C VAL A 62 2.18 12.27 7.05
N ASP A 63 1.70 13.34 6.42
CA ASP A 63 0.34 13.85 6.59
C ASP A 63 -0.63 12.98 5.79
N GLN A 64 -1.55 12.33 6.50
CA GLN A 64 -2.53 11.42 5.90
C GLN A 64 -3.74 12.16 5.30
N SER A 65 -3.88 13.47 5.52
CA SER A 65 -4.95 14.28 4.92
C SER A 65 -4.70 14.64 3.45
N LYS A 66 -3.48 14.41 2.96
CA LYS A 66 -3.02 14.79 1.61
C LYS A 66 -2.90 13.60 0.65
N ASN A 67 -3.34 12.39 1.03
CA ASN A 67 -3.13 11.14 0.30
C ASN A 67 -4.44 10.46 -0.09
#